data_AF-A0A537SCX0-F1
#
_entry.id   AF-A0A537SCX0-F1
#
_cell.length_a   1.000
_cell.length_b   1.000
_cell.length_c   1.000
_cell.angle_alpha   90.00
_cell.angle_beta   90.00
_cell.angle_gamma   90.00
#
_symmetry.space_group_name_H-M   'P 1'
#
loop_
_entity.id
_entity.type
_entity.pdbx_description
1 polymer ?
#
loop_
_entity_poly.entity_id
_entity_poly.type
_entity_poly.pdbx_seq_one_letter_code
_entity_poly.pdbx_strand_id
1 'polypeptide(L)'
;MTTNNVVSDQHSVVIQNQTTGQVDFLRFNGSSLQASVLRDYGIAGWNVVADGDFGGPGGVADGFRDLVVQSQATGQLDFLWLNASANLIGSALGPVVPHVVGSGIFGGSGSLPAGQVGNTIVSQLANGQLDFLGFNGHGGLIASDLVANTVGLPTAVGVAESFADWPVFANNGATGNDNVLVQDAAGNLIAIGFTGGTGSGGLTYSSSFSRGPLADSIFAVDQDNNFGDRNANVVSTVDTVNRETFDAVGVNVATGRIDIHSWASGYGDLSHEGVSLGVVNTNFNLSAGWQVVDAGLVDHTSLLPLA
;
A
#
# COMPACT_ATOMS: atom_id res chain seq x y z
N MET A 1 28.19 -13.65 15.05
CA MET A 1 27.65 -12.74 16.08
C MET A 1 26.29 -12.35 15.56
N THR A 2 25.22 -12.88 16.12
CA THR A 2 23.84 -12.63 15.66
C THR A 2 23.41 -11.27 16.19
N THR A 3 23.41 -10.26 15.34
CA THR A 3 22.72 -9.00 15.61
C THR A 3 21.22 -9.28 15.47
N ASN A 4 20.49 -9.18 16.58
CA ASN A 4 19.03 -9.11 16.54
C ASN A 4 18.68 -7.76 15.91
N ASN A 5 18.50 -7.75 14.59
CA ASN A 5 18.02 -6.59 13.86
C ASN A 5 16.55 -6.41 14.22
N VAL A 6 16.22 -5.30 14.89
CA VAL A 6 14.81 -4.91 15.04
C VAL A 6 14.38 -4.37 13.68
N VAL A 7 13.95 -5.29 12.80
CA VAL A 7 12.82 -5.03 11.91
C VAL A 7 11.66 -4.67 12.83
N SER A 8 10.80 -3.73 12.43
CA SER A 8 9.64 -3.36 13.22
C SER A 8 9.03 -4.57 13.92
N ASP A 9 8.86 -4.46 15.23
CA ASP A 9 8.31 -5.55 16.00
C ASP A 9 6.79 -5.65 15.81
N GLN A 10 6.15 -4.83 14.97
CA GLN A 10 4.69 -4.83 14.83
C GLN A 10 4.23 -4.43 13.43
N HIS A 11 3.37 -5.24 12.83
CA HIS A 11 2.82 -5.02 11.49
C HIS A 11 1.37 -5.43 11.42
N SER A 12 0.61 -4.83 10.51
CA SER A 12 -0.73 -5.29 10.15
C SER A 12 -0.77 -5.71 8.69
N VAL A 13 -1.59 -6.72 8.39
CA VAL A 13 -1.79 -7.22 7.03
C VAL A 13 -3.27 -7.45 6.81
N VAL A 14 -3.81 -6.95 5.70
CA VAL A 14 -5.15 -7.26 5.24
C VAL A 14 -5.06 -8.40 4.24
N ILE A 15 -5.81 -9.47 4.49
CA ILE A 15 -5.90 -10.61 3.57
C ILE A 15 -7.34 -10.82 3.15
N GLN A 16 -7.54 -11.33 1.94
CA GLN A 16 -8.87 -11.63 1.41
C GLN A 16 -8.96 -13.05 0.86
N ASN A 17 -10.05 -13.74 1.16
CA ASN A 17 -10.42 -14.96 0.49
C ASN A 17 -11.04 -14.65 -0.87
N GLN A 18 -10.35 -15.03 -1.95
CA GLN A 18 -10.79 -14.75 -3.32
C GLN A 18 -12.05 -15.52 -3.75
N THR A 19 -12.45 -16.56 -3.01
CA THR A 19 -13.66 -17.34 -3.30
C THR A 19 -14.88 -16.79 -2.57
N THR A 20 -14.74 -16.51 -1.27
CA THR A 20 -15.87 -16.07 -0.42
C THR A 20 -15.98 -14.54 -0.34
N GLY A 21 -14.92 -13.81 -0.67
CA GLY A 21 -14.83 -12.36 -0.49
C GLY A 21 -14.58 -11.93 0.96
N GLN A 22 -14.42 -12.87 1.91
CA GLN A 22 -14.13 -12.54 3.30
C GLN A 22 -12.78 -11.84 3.44
N VAL A 23 -12.70 -10.87 4.34
CA VAL A 23 -11.51 -10.06 4.62
C VAL A 23 -11.09 -10.28 6.07
N ASP A 24 -9.81 -10.51 6.32
CA ASP A 24 -9.25 -10.67 7.67
C ASP A 24 -8.14 -9.63 7.88
N PHE A 25 -8.28 -8.87 8.96
CA PHE A 25 -7.31 -7.88 9.40
C PHE A 25 -6.41 -8.53 10.43
N LEU A 26 -5.15 -8.74 10.08
CA LEU A 26 -4.17 -9.45 10.89
C LEU A 26 -3.23 -8.46 11.55
N ARG A 27 -2.85 -8.73 12.80
CA ARG A 27 -1.79 -8.02 13.50
C ARG A 27 -0.70 -8.96 13.95
N PHE A 28 0.54 -8.63 13.62
CA PHE A 28 1.74 -9.34 14.04
C PHE A 28 2.50 -8.55 15.10
N ASN A 29 3.17 -9.28 16.00
CA ASN A 29 4.29 -8.78 16.78
C ASN A 29 5.52 -9.67 16.50
N GLY A 30 6.51 -9.12 15.81
CA GLY A 30 7.58 -9.86 15.15
C GLY A 30 6.99 -10.94 14.24
N SER A 31 7.42 -12.19 14.45
CA SER A 31 6.91 -13.33 13.67
C SER A 31 5.57 -13.89 14.14
N SER A 32 4.96 -13.36 15.21
CA SER A 32 3.81 -13.99 15.88
C SER A 32 2.52 -13.21 15.64
N LEU A 33 1.47 -13.89 15.16
CA LEU A 33 0.13 -13.31 15.06
C LEU A 33 -0.41 -13.02 16.48
N GLN A 34 -0.80 -11.76 16.72
CA GLN A 34 -1.34 -11.28 17.98
C GLN A 34 -2.86 -11.12 17.94
N ALA A 35 -3.40 -10.68 16.80
CA ALA A 35 -4.82 -10.44 16.64
C ALA A 35 -5.26 -10.71 15.19
N SER A 36 -6.53 -11.08 15.04
CA SER A 36 -7.20 -11.28 13.76
C SER A 36 -8.65 -10.81 13.91
N VAL A 37 -9.15 -10.11 12.89
CA VAL A 37 -10.55 -9.69 12.80
C VAL A 37 -11.09 -10.05 11.42
N LEU A 38 -11.83 -11.16 11.38
CA LEU A 38 -12.53 -11.59 10.18
C LEU A 38 -13.84 -10.81 9.98
N ARG A 39 -14.08 -10.40 8.73
CA ARG A 39 -15.30 -9.73 8.28
C ARG A 39 -15.78 -10.32 6.95
N ASP A 40 -17.09 -10.35 6.80
CA ASP A 40 -17.75 -10.70 5.54
C ASP A 40 -18.59 -9.50 5.10
N TYR A 41 -18.17 -8.87 4.01
CA TYR A 41 -18.83 -7.71 3.43
C TYR A 41 -19.76 -8.08 2.26
N GLY A 42 -19.94 -9.37 1.95
CA GLY A 42 -20.75 -9.83 0.83
C GLY A 42 -20.12 -9.57 -0.55
N ILE A 43 -18.80 -9.44 -0.61
CA ILE A 43 -18.04 -9.03 -1.80
C ILE A 43 -17.48 -10.20 -2.62
N ALA A 44 -18.15 -11.36 -2.59
CA ALA A 44 -17.75 -12.49 -3.43
C ALA A 44 -17.73 -12.09 -4.92
N GLY A 45 -16.64 -12.40 -5.63
CA GLY A 45 -16.42 -11.97 -7.02
C GLY A 45 -15.83 -10.56 -7.18
N TRP A 46 -15.45 -9.92 -6.08
CA TRP A 46 -14.72 -8.65 -6.04
C TRP A 46 -13.40 -8.84 -5.31
N ASN A 47 -12.40 -8.07 -5.70
CA ASN A 47 -11.12 -7.99 -4.99
C ASN A 47 -11.05 -6.71 -4.20
N VAL A 48 -10.55 -6.76 -2.97
CA VAL A 48 -10.07 -5.53 -2.33
C VAL A 48 -8.81 -5.08 -3.06
N VAL A 49 -8.75 -3.80 -3.41
CA VAL A 49 -7.69 -3.21 -4.25
C VAL A 49 -7.06 -1.96 -3.65
N ALA A 50 -7.67 -1.39 -2.61
CA ALA A 50 -7.06 -0.36 -1.78
C ALA A 50 -7.69 -0.38 -0.38
N ASP A 51 -6.93 0.10 0.58
CA ASP A 51 -7.33 0.34 1.96
C ASP A 51 -6.82 1.74 2.37
N GLY A 52 -7.60 2.48 3.15
CA GLY A 52 -7.33 3.87 3.48
C GLY A 52 -8.59 4.64 3.87
N ASP A 53 -8.47 5.87 4.37
CA ASP A 53 -9.63 6.72 4.68
C ASP A 53 -10.21 7.31 3.39
N PHE A 54 -11.23 6.65 2.83
CA PHE A 54 -11.90 7.06 1.59
C PHE A 54 -13.21 7.80 1.85
N GLY A 55 -13.42 8.27 3.08
CA GLY A 55 -14.56 9.07 3.46
C GLY A 55 -15.39 8.44 4.57
N GLY A 56 -16.67 8.30 4.28
CA GLY A 56 -17.67 7.85 5.22
C GLY A 56 -19.06 8.22 4.67
N PRO A 57 -20.15 7.78 5.30
CA PRO A 57 -21.51 8.08 4.84
C PRO A 57 -21.83 9.59 4.71
N GLY A 58 -21.04 10.45 5.35
CA GLY A 58 -21.14 11.91 5.26
C GLY A 58 -20.43 12.53 4.05
N GLY A 59 -19.74 11.75 3.23
CA GLY A 59 -19.00 12.23 2.06
C GLY A 59 -17.70 12.97 2.38
N VAL A 60 -17.15 12.75 3.57
CA VAL A 60 -15.90 13.33 4.06
C VAL A 60 -15.12 12.25 4.82
N ALA A 61 -13.80 12.37 4.85
CA ALA A 61 -12.91 11.53 5.64
C ALA A 61 -13.34 11.52 7.11
N ASP A 62 -13.57 10.34 7.67
CA ASP A 62 -14.09 10.17 9.02
C ASP A 62 -13.05 9.64 10.03
N GLY A 63 -11.83 9.41 9.55
CA GLY A 63 -10.74 8.92 10.36
C GLY A 63 -10.81 7.42 10.64
N PHE A 64 -11.49 6.65 9.80
CA PHE A 64 -11.44 5.19 9.81
C PHE A 64 -10.91 4.64 8.48
N ARG A 65 -10.34 3.45 8.54
CA ARG A 65 -9.87 2.72 7.35
C ARG A 65 -11.07 2.12 6.62
N ASP A 66 -11.20 2.48 5.36
CA ASP A 66 -12.20 1.99 4.42
C ASP A 66 -11.55 1.09 3.37
N LEU A 67 -12.36 0.32 2.66
CA LEU A 67 -11.87 -0.52 1.56
C LEU A 67 -12.39 -0.02 0.22
N VAL A 68 -11.56 -0.09 -0.81
CA VAL A 68 -12.03 -0.05 -2.20
C VAL A 68 -11.99 -1.46 -2.75
N VAL A 69 -13.11 -1.90 -3.32
CA VAL A 69 -13.21 -3.20 -3.98
C VAL A 69 -13.47 -3.03 -5.47
N GLN A 70 -12.89 -3.91 -6.27
CA GLN A 70 -13.04 -3.94 -7.73
C GLN A 70 -13.65 -5.27 -8.19
N SER A 71 -14.69 -5.17 -9.00
CA SER A 71 -15.36 -6.31 -9.60
C SER A 71 -14.42 -7.05 -10.53
N GLN A 72 -14.19 -8.34 -10.27
CA GLN A 72 -13.35 -9.17 -11.15
C GLN A 72 -13.97 -9.35 -12.55
N ALA A 73 -15.29 -9.22 -12.66
CA ALA A 73 -16.01 -9.42 -13.92
C ALA A 73 -16.05 -8.16 -14.81
N THR A 74 -16.01 -6.97 -14.20
CA THR A 74 -16.32 -5.72 -14.92
C THR A 74 -15.32 -4.60 -14.71
N GLY A 75 -14.47 -4.66 -13.69
CA GLY A 75 -13.59 -3.55 -13.29
C GLY A 75 -14.31 -2.40 -12.55
N GLN A 76 -15.61 -2.55 -12.28
CA GLN A 76 -16.43 -1.64 -11.49
C GLN A 76 -15.86 -1.50 -10.06
N LEU A 77 -15.80 -0.29 -9.53
CA LEU A 77 -15.42 -0.04 -8.12
C LEU A 77 -16.64 0.04 -7.19
N ASP A 78 -16.44 -0.30 -5.92
CA ASP A 78 -17.29 0.05 -4.78
C ASP A 78 -16.41 0.51 -3.61
N PHE A 79 -16.80 1.61 -2.97
CA PHE A 79 -16.12 2.18 -1.81
C PHE A 79 -16.87 1.74 -0.56
N LEU A 80 -16.26 0.94 0.30
CA LEU A 80 -16.86 0.37 1.49
C LEU A 80 -16.42 1.16 2.71
N TRP A 81 -17.34 1.91 3.31
CA TRP A 81 -17.04 2.69 4.51
C TRP A 81 -17.15 1.84 5.76
N LEU A 82 -16.12 1.86 6.60
CA LEU A 82 -16.05 1.06 7.81
C LEU A 82 -15.96 1.95 9.05
N ASN A 83 -16.45 1.44 10.18
CA ASN A 83 -16.18 2.09 11.48
C ASN A 83 -14.90 1.55 12.12
N ALA A 84 -14.51 2.12 13.27
CA ALA A 84 -13.35 1.70 14.09
C ALA A 84 -13.24 0.19 14.37
N SER A 85 -14.35 -0.56 14.31
CA SER A 85 -14.39 -2.01 14.53
C SER A 85 -14.52 -2.80 13.22
N ALA A 86 -14.18 -2.19 12.08
CA ALA A 86 -14.26 -2.75 10.73
C ALA A 86 -15.66 -3.24 10.33
N ASN A 87 -16.73 -2.67 10.90
CA ASN A 87 -18.08 -2.98 10.46
C ASN A 87 -18.45 -2.06 9.29
N LEU A 88 -19.07 -2.62 8.26
CA LEU A 88 -19.61 -1.84 7.14
C LEU A 88 -20.72 -0.90 7.63
N ILE A 89 -20.54 0.39 7.40
CA ILE A 89 -21.51 1.44 7.75
C ILE A 89 -22.14 2.11 6.52
N GLY A 90 -21.62 1.83 5.34
CA GLY A 90 -22.22 2.21 4.06
C GLY A 90 -21.30 1.84 2.89
N SER A 91 -21.78 2.05 1.67
CA SER A 91 -20.93 1.96 0.48
C SER A 91 -21.39 2.86 -0.65
N ALA A 92 -20.53 3.05 -1.66
CA ALA A 92 -20.83 3.79 -2.87
C ALA A 92 -20.18 3.17 -4.11
N LEU A 93 -21.01 2.77 -5.08
CA LEU A 93 -20.54 2.31 -6.38
C LEU A 93 -19.86 3.46 -7.13
N GLY A 94 -18.64 3.19 -7.61
CA GLY A 94 -17.86 4.11 -8.42
C GLY A 94 -18.07 3.91 -9.93
N PRO A 95 -17.07 4.20 -10.76
CA PRO A 95 -17.03 3.83 -12.17
C PRO A 95 -16.30 2.50 -12.41
N VAL A 96 -16.30 2.06 -13.67
CA VAL A 96 -15.39 1.03 -14.18
C VAL A 96 -14.04 1.67 -14.53
N VAL A 97 -12.96 1.08 -14.03
CA VAL A 97 -11.58 1.52 -14.27
C VAL A 97 -10.68 0.33 -14.61
N PRO A 98 -9.46 0.55 -15.16
CA PRO A 98 -8.43 -0.49 -15.27
C PRO A 98 -8.10 -1.13 -13.92
N HIS A 99 -7.25 -2.16 -13.93
CA HIS A 99 -6.88 -2.86 -12.71
C HIS A 99 -6.27 -1.89 -11.69
N VAL A 100 -6.88 -1.76 -10.52
CA VAL A 100 -6.36 -0.94 -9.42
C VAL A 100 -5.24 -1.69 -8.72
N VAL A 101 -4.16 -0.97 -8.43
CA VAL A 101 -2.90 -1.53 -7.90
C VAL A 101 -2.53 -0.93 -6.53
N GLY A 102 -3.38 -0.07 -5.99
CA GLY A 102 -3.21 0.58 -4.69
C GLY A 102 -3.73 2.01 -4.70
N SER A 103 -3.37 2.75 -3.66
CA SER A 103 -3.74 4.14 -3.42
C SER A 103 -2.64 4.89 -2.67
N GLY A 104 -2.56 6.20 -2.86
CA GLY A 104 -1.62 7.05 -2.12
C GLY A 104 -1.84 8.54 -2.36
N ILE A 105 -0.98 9.37 -1.77
CA ILE A 105 -0.91 10.80 -2.06
C ILE A 105 -0.07 11.02 -3.31
N PHE A 106 -0.66 11.69 -4.30
CA PHE A 106 0.04 12.16 -5.49
C PHE A 106 -0.27 13.63 -5.78
N GLY A 107 -0.10 14.48 -4.77
CA GLY A 107 -0.35 15.93 -4.84
C GLY A 107 0.90 16.77 -5.13
N GLY A 108 2.09 16.21 -4.90
CA GLY A 108 3.37 16.91 -4.98
C GLY A 108 3.44 18.09 -4.01
N SER A 109 4.02 19.20 -4.47
CA SER A 109 3.95 20.49 -3.77
C SER A 109 2.60 21.21 -3.93
N GLY A 110 1.70 20.64 -4.74
CA GLY A 110 0.33 21.12 -4.93
C GLY A 110 -0.65 20.47 -3.96
N SER A 111 -1.94 20.70 -4.18
CA SER A 111 -3.01 20.00 -3.47
C SER A 111 -3.54 18.84 -4.32
N LEU A 112 -4.17 17.87 -3.66
CA LEU A 112 -5.07 16.94 -4.33
C LEU A 112 -6.17 17.73 -5.09
N PRO A 113 -6.79 17.11 -6.13
CA PRO A 113 -7.94 17.66 -6.84
C PRO A 113 -9.01 18.20 -5.88
N ALA A 114 -9.57 19.36 -6.22
CA ALA A 114 -10.61 19.97 -5.39
C ALA A 114 -11.83 19.05 -5.28
N GLY A 115 -12.22 18.72 -4.04
CA GLY A 115 -13.32 17.80 -3.75
C GLY A 115 -12.92 16.32 -3.67
N GLN A 116 -11.63 16.00 -3.83
CA GLN A 116 -11.13 14.65 -3.54
C GLN A 116 -11.25 14.38 -2.04
N VAL A 117 -11.66 13.15 -1.72
CA VAL A 117 -11.69 12.62 -0.35
C VAL A 117 -10.82 11.38 -0.33
N GLY A 118 -9.88 11.34 0.62
CA GLY A 118 -8.94 10.25 0.74
C GLY A 118 -7.88 10.19 -0.36
N ASN A 119 -7.32 9.00 -0.51
CA ASN A 119 -6.18 8.74 -1.38
C ASN A 119 -6.54 8.82 -2.86
N THR A 120 -5.52 9.11 -3.66
CA THR A 120 -5.59 8.91 -5.11
C THR A 120 -5.49 7.41 -5.37
N ILE A 121 -6.43 6.85 -6.12
CA ILE A 121 -6.37 5.46 -6.56
C ILE A 121 -5.45 5.35 -7.77
N VAL A 122 -4.55 4.37 -7.76
CA VAL A 122 -3.66 4.10 -8.90
C VAL A 122 -4.18 2.90 -9.65
N SER A 123 -4.36 3.03 -10.96
CA SER A 123 -4.69 1.89 -11.84
C SER A 123 -3.63 1.71 -12.91
N GLN A 124 -3.47 0.48 -13.38
CA GLN A 124 -2.53 0.12 -14.43
C GLN A 124 -3.27 -0.45 -15.64
N LEU A 125 -2.98 0.11 -16.81
CA LEU A 125 -3.45 -0.38 -18.09
C LEU A 125 -2.62 -1.58 -18.55
N ALA A 126 -3.17 -2.38 -19.48
CA ALA A 126 -2.51 -3.58 -20.00
C ALA A 126 -1.17 -3.30 -20.71
N ASN A 127 -0.91 -2.06 -21.14
CA ASN A 127 0.36 -1.63 -21.71
C ASN A 127 1.37 -1.17 -20.65
N GLY A 128 1.09 -1.36 -19.35
CA GLY A 128 1.93 -0.95 -18.23
C GLY A 128 1.73 0.51 -17.79
N GLN A 129 0.96 1.30 -18.54
CA GLN A 129 0.73 2.72 -18.25
C GLN A 129 -0.10 2.90 -16.97
N LEU A 130 0.27 3.88 -16.15
CA LEU A 130 -0.41 4.21 -14.90
C LEU A 130 -1.38 5.37 -15.09
N ASP A 131 -2.53 5.29 -14.42
CA ASP A 131 -3.56 6.32 -14.33
C ASP A 131 -3.86 6.59 -12.86
N PHE A 132 -3.85 7.88 -12.50
CA PHE A 132 -4.03 8.36 -11.14
C PHE A 132 -5.40 9.01 -10.98
N LEU A 133 -6.24 8.41 -10.17
CA LEU A 133 -7.67 8.64 -10.14
C LEU A 133 -8.08 9.28 -8.81
N GLY A 134 -8.63 10.50 -8.88
CA GLY A 134 -9.18 11.20 -7.74
C GLY A 134 -10.68 10.99 -7.62
N PHE A 135 -11.15 10.63 -6.42
CA PHE A 135 -12.56 10.36 -6.13
C PHE A 135 -13.10 11.32 -5.07
N ASN A 136 -14.37 11.69 -5.18
CA ASN A 136 -15.08 12.35 -4.09
C ASN A 136 -15.54 11.32 -3.03
N GLY A 137 -15.99 11.80 -1.87
CA GLY A 137 -16.45 10.94 -0.77
C GLY A 137 -17.75 10.17 -1.02
N HIS A 138 -18.25 10.12 -2.26
CA HIS A 138 -19.41 9.33 -2.68
C HIS A 138 -19.06 8.39 -3.85
N GLY A 139 -17.78 8.07 -4.04
CA GLY A 139 -17.29 7.17 -5.09
C GLY A 139 -17.29 7.75 -6.50
N GLY A 140 -17.64 9.03 -6.67
CA GLY A 140 -17.63 9.70 -7.97
C GLY A 140 -16.22 10.08 -8.40
N LEU A 141 -15.81 9.67 -9.60
CA LEU A 141 -14.53 10.08 -10.20
C LEU A 141 -14.58 11.57 -10.56
N ILE A 142 -13.59 12.32 -10.07
CA ILE A 142 -13.48 13.78 -10.28
C ILE A 142 -12.18 14.19 -10.98
N ALA A 143 -11.18 13.31 -11.01
CA ALA A 143 -9.91 13.55 -11.68
C ALA A 143 -9.31 12.24 -12.19
N SER A 144 -8.61 12.30 -13.32
CA SER A 144 -7.80 11.23 -13.89
C SER A 144 -6.56 11.88 -14.52
N ASP A 145 -5.39 11.30 -14.25
CA ASP A 145 -4.11 11.72 -14.82
C ASP A 145 -3.39 10.49 -15.35
N LEU A 146 -3.50 10.30 -16.67
CA LEU A 146 -2.88 9.18 -17.38
C LEU A 146 -1.44 9.53 -17.75
N VAL A 147 -0.48 8.97 -17.03
CA VAL A 147 0.92 9.39 -17.09
C VAL A 147 1.65 8.71 -18.26
N ALA A 148 1.77 9.41 -19.39
CA ALA A 148 2.27 8.86 -20.66
C ALA A 148 3.66 8.20 -20.59
N ASN A 149 4.56 8.69 -19.73
CA ASN A 149 5.91 8.15 -19.61
C ASN A 149 6.03 6.93 -18.68
N THR A 150 4.92 6.25 -18.40
CA THR A 150 4.87 4.97 -17.67
C THR A 150 4.49 3.78 -18.56
N VAL A 151 4.32 3.98 -19.87
CA VAL A 151 4.06 2.88 -20.81
C VAL A 151 5.21 1.88 -20.78
N GLY A 152 4.87 0.59 -20.65
CA GLY A 152 5.83 -0.52 -20.64
C GLY A 152 6.39 -0.86 -19.25
N LEU A 153 5.90 -0.22 -18.18
CA LEU A 153 6.27 -0.63 -16.82
C LEU A 153 5.85 -2.09 -16.56
N PRO A 154 6.61 -2.83 -15.72
CA PRO A 154 6.19 -4.10 -15.15
C PRO A 154 4.90 -3.98 -14.34
N THR A 155 4.35 -5.14 -13.94
CA THR A 155 3.17 -5.20 -13.08
C THR A 155 3.39 -4.44 -11.79
N ALA A 156 2.50 -3.50 -11.50
CA ALA A 156 2.49 -2.83 -10.21
C ALA A 156 2.00 -3.78 -9.11
N VAL A 157 2.67 -3.71 -7.97
CA VAL A 157 2.45 -4.57 -6.79
C VAL A 157 2.01 -3.77 -5.56
N GLY A 158 1.83 -2.47 -5.72
CA GLY A 158 1.46 -1.56 -4.64
C GLY A 158 1.86 -0.12 -4.89
N VAL A 159 1.53 0.70 -3.92
CA VAL A 159 1.89 2.12 -3.75
C VAL A 159 2.54 2.25 -2.36
N ALA A 160 3.62 2.99 -2.21
CA ALA A 160 4.28 3.11 -0.92
C ALA A 160 4.30 4.57 -0.48
N GLU A 161 3.85 4.82 0.75
CA GLU A 161 3.86 6.16 1.36
C GLU A 161 5.28 6.74 1.31
N SER A 162 5.43 7.93 0.76
CA SER A 162 6.73 8.60 0.67
C SER A 162 6.63 10.06 1.08
N PHE A 163 7.23 10.38 2.23
CA PHE A 163 7.25 11.72 2.78
C PHE A 163 8.64 12.36 2.68
N ALA A 164 8.72 13.69 2.80
CA ALA A 164 9.99 14.42 2.70
C ALA A 164 11.04 13.92 3.70
N ASP A 165 10.59 13.68 4.92
CA ASP A 165 11.43 13.27 6.04
C ASP A 165 11.51 11.74 6.18
N TRP A 166 10.62 11.00 5.50
CA TRP A 166 10.49 9.54 5.55
C TRP A 166 10.19 8.99 4.15
N PRO A 167 11.13 9.07 3.20
CA PRO A 167 10.92 8.56 1.86
C PRO A 167 11.04 7.02 1.85
N VAL A 168 10.37 6.38 0.91
CA VAL A 168 10.58 4.94 0.59
C VAL A 168 12.03 4.70 0.16
N PHE A 169 12.50 5.55 -0.76
CA PHE A 169 13.91 5.66 -1.13
C PHE A 169 14.29 7.13 -1.30
N ALA A 170 15.42 7.51 -0.73
CA ALA A 170 15.86 8.88 -0.70
C ALA A 170 16.09 9.43 -2.12
N ASN A 171 15.61 10.66 -2.36
CA ASN A 171 15.67 11.31 -3.67
C ASN A 171 14.90 10.58 -4.80
N ASN A 172 13.97 9.67 -4.48
CA ASN A 172 13.15 9.01 -5.49
C ASN A 172 11.74 9.61 -5.61
N GLY A 173 11.61 10.68 -6.40
CA GLY A 173 10.36 11.42 -6.58
C GLY A 173 10.40 12.80 -5.95
N ALA A 174 9.31 13.55 -6.11
CA ALA A 174 9.11 14.83 -5.44
C ALA A 174 8.47 14.63 -4.06
N THR A 175 8.79 15.54 -3.13
CA THR A 175 8.07 15.66 -1.86
C THR A 175 6.55 15.75 -2.07
N GLY A 176 5.81 14.98 -1.28
CA GLY A 176 4.34 14.95 -1.32
C GLY A 176 3.76 14.02 -2.39
N ASN A 177 4.60 13.17 -3.01
CA ASN A 177 4.18 12.09 -3.86
C ASN A 177 4.71 10.76 -3.33
N ASP A 178 3.82 9.80 -3.23
CA ASP A 178 4.12 8.41 -2.97
C ASP A 178 4.81 7.76 -4.17
N ASN A 179 5.32 6.55 -3.96
CA ASN A 179 5.96 5.77 -5.00
C ASN A 179 5.02 4.65 -5.48
N VAL A 180 4.97 4.39 -6.78
CA VAL A 180 4.33 3.17 -7.29
C VAL A 180 5.38 2.07 -7.36
N LEU A 181 5.09 0.89 -6.82
CA LEU A 181 6.03 -0.21 -6.79
C LEU A 181 5.66 -1.19 -7.89
N VAL A 182 6.64 -1.59 -8.68
CA VAL A 182 6.47 -2.60 -9.74
C VAL A 182 7.46 -3.73 -9.52
N GLN A 183 7.07 -4.95 -9.84
CA GLN A 183 7.98 -6.10 -9.81
C GLN A 183 8.16 -6.66 -11.22
N ASP A 184 9.41 -6.77 -11.67
CA ASP A 184 9.71 -7.33 -12.98
C ASP A 184 9.72 -8.87 -12.96
N ALA A 185 9.76 -9.48 -14.15
CA ALA A 185 9.77 -10.93 -14.29
C ALA A 185 11.05 -11.62 -13.75
N ALA A 186 12.11 -10.85 -13.50
CA ALA A 186 13.31 -11.34 -12.83
C ALA A 186 13.20 -11.26 -11.30
N GLY A 187 12.12 -10.69 -10.76
CA GLY A 187 11.87 -10.53 -9.33
C GLY A 187 12.48 -9.24 -8.77
N ASN A 188 12.92 -8.29 -9.58
CA ASN A 188 13.38 -7.00 -9.10
C ASN A 188 12.18 -6.13 -8.72
N LEU A 189 12.20 -5.60 -7.50
CA LEU A 189 11.27 -4.60 -7.02
C LEU A 189 11.79 -3.21 -7.40
N ILE A 190 10.95 -2.41 -8.05
CA ILE A 190 11.31 -1.09 -8.57
C ILE A 190 10.34 -0.07 -8.01
N ALA A 191 10.84 0.89 -7.26
CA ALA A 191 10.10 2.04 -6.77
C ALA A 191 10.11 3.14 -7.82
N ILE A 192 8.92 3.51 -8.29
CA ILE A 192 8.69 4.50 -9.33
C ILE A 192 8.34 5.83 -8.65
N GLY A 193 9.17 6.85 -8.83
CA GLY A 193 8.97 8.19 -8.28
C GLY A 193 8.33 9.15 -9.27
N PHE A 194 7.53 10.08 -8.73
CA PHE A 194 6.78 11.06 -9.51
C PHE A 194 7.05 12.50 -9.07
N THR A 195 6.94 13.40 -10.04
CA THR A 195 6.90 14.87 -9.83
C THR A 195 5.58 15.43 -10.35
N GLY A 196 5.21 16.64 -9.93
CA GLY A 196 3.90 17.21 -10.23
C GLY A 196 2.83 16.68 -9.28
N GLY A 197 1.55 16.83 -9.64
CA GLY A 197 0.44 16.33 -8.82
C GLY A 197 -0.87 16.24 -9.60
N THR A 198 -1.74 15.32 -9.19
CA THR A 198 -3.03 15.02 -9.83
C THR A 198 -3.95 16.23 -9.90
N GLY A 199 -3.95 17.08 -8.86
CA GLY A 199 -4.77 18.29 -8.82
C GLY A 199 -4.37 19.35 -9.86
N SER A 200 -3.17 19.23 -10.41
CA SER A 200 -2.64 20.10 -11.47
C SER A 200 -2.60 19.45 -12.85
N GLY A 201 -3.01 18.17 -12.98
CA GLY A 201 -3.04 17.41 -14.23
C GLY A 201 -1.67 17.26 -14.90
N GLY A 202 -0.62 17.06 -14.10
CA GLY A 202 0.77 17.12 -14.54
C GLY A 202 1.70 16.16 -13.82
N LEU A 203 1.19 15.02 -13.33
CA LEU A 203 2.06 13.97 -12.83
C LEU A 203 2.99 13.48 -13.93
N THR A 204 4.26 13.32 -13.59
CA THR A 204 5.29 12.86 -14.51
C THR A 204 6.21 11.91 -13.77
N TYR A 205 6.44 10.72 -14.35
CA TYR A 205 7.52 9.83 -13.90
C TYR A 205 8.84 10.60 -13.88
N SER A 206 9.52 10.62 -12.74
CA SER A 206 10.76 11.40 -12.54
C SER A 206 11.99 10.54 -12.36
N SER A 207 11.87 9.42 -11.66
CA SER A 207 12.99 8.60 -11.21
C SER A 207 12.53 7.20 -10.87
N SER A 208 13.49 6.28 -10.77
CA SER A 208 13.25 4.95 -10.25
C SER A 208 14.43 4.47 -9.42
N PHE A 209 14.14 3.71 -8.38
CA PHE A 209 15.12 2.94 -7.62
C PHE A 209 14.77 1.44 -7.71
N SER A 210 15.75 0.55 -7.83
CA SER A 210 15.52 -0.88 -8.02
C SER A 210 16.32 -1.73 -7.03
N ARG A 211 15.70 -2.79 -6.50
CA ARG A 211 16.31 -3.79 -5.62
C ARG A 211 15.87 -5.20 -5.99
N GLY A 212 16.79 -6.17 -5.94
CA GLY A 212 16.47 -7.56 -6.20
C GLY A 212 17.65 -8.36 -6.78
N PRO A 213 17.38 -9.57 -7.29
CA PRO A 213 16.06 -10.22 -7.37
C PRO A 213 15.56 -10.74 -6.02
N LEU A 214 14.26 -10.66 -5.79
CA LEU A 214 13.59 -11.25 -4.62
C LEU A 214 13.10 -12.66 -4.95
N ALA A 215 13.13 -13.55 -3.96
CA ALA A 215 12.55 -14.89 -4.08
C ALA A 215 11.02 -14.90 -3.90
N ASP A 216 10.50 -13.88 -3.21
CA ASP A 216 9.08 -13.73 -2.94
C ASP A 216 8.44 -12.81 -3.99
N SER A 217 7.16 -13.07 -4.29
CA SER A 217 6.33 -12.10 -4.98
C SER A 217 5.83 -11.09 -3.95
N ILE A 218 6.01 -9.81 -4.24
CA ILE A 218 5.49 -8.73 -3.40
C ILE A 218 4.03 -8.50 -3.76
N PHE A 219 3.16 -8.41 -2.76
CA PHE A 219 1.71 -8.32 -2.96
C PHE A 219 1.08 -7.08 -2.33
N ALA A 220 1.76 -6.51 -1.33
CA ALA A 220 1.36 -5.25 -0.75
C ALA A 220 2.61 -4.48 -0.34
N VAL A 221 2.50 -3.17 -0.49
CA VAL A 221 3.50 -2.23 -0.03
C VAL A 221 2.76 -1.14 0.69
N ASP A 222 3.25 -0.82 1.89
CA ASP A 222 2.81 0.17 2.85
C ASP A 222 1.87 1.27 2.29
N GLN A 223 0.57 0.99 2.29
CA GLN A 223 -0.50 1.90 1.87
C GLN A 223 -0.95 2.81 3.02
N ASP A 224 -0.05 3.29 3.87
CA ASP A 224 -0.49 4.12 4.99
C ASP A 224 -0.63 5.56 4.53
N ASN A 225 -1.88 6.04 4.51
CA ASN A 225 -2.09 7.47 4.51
C ASN A 225 -3.23 7.84 5.45
N ASN A 226 -2.92 8.86 6.26
CA ASN A 226 -3.85 9.76 6.94
C ASN A 226 -4.13 9.57 8.45
N PHE A 227 -3.28 8.88 9.22
CA PHE A 227 -3.43 8.76 10.70
C PHE A 227 -2.34 9.39 11.56
N GLY A 228 -1.57 10.34 11.02
CA GLY A 228 -0.83 11.31 11.83
C GLY A 228 0.42 10.80 12.56
N ASP A 229 0.96 9.60 12.31
CA ASP A 229 2.24 9.19 12.90
C ASP A 229 3.07 8.24 12.00
N ARG A 230 4.27 8.69 11.63
CA ARG A 230 5.62 8.06 11.76
C ARG A 230 5.89 6.63 11.28
N ASN A 231 4.98 6.02 10.54
CA ASN A 231 5.07 4.60 10.29
C ASN A 231 5.51 4.23 8.86
N ALA A 232 5.77 5.17 7.95
CA ALA A 232 6.35 4.85 6.63
C ALA A 232 7.77 4.26 6.68
N ASN A 233 8.46 4.51 7.80
CA ASN A 233 9.80 3.98 8.04
C ASN A 233 9.97 3.67 9.52
N VAL A 234 10.18 2.39 9.88
CA VAL A 234 10.65 2.09 11.23
C VAL A 234 12.12 2.45 11.31
N VAL A 235 12.49 3.22 12.33
CA VAL A 235 13.90 3.42 12.62
C VAL A 235 14.47 2.11 13.18
N SER A 236 15.13 1.34 12.34
CA SER A 236 15.86 0.16 12.76
C SER A 236 17.29 0.54 13.18
N THR A 237 17.69 0.16 14.38
CA THR A 237 19.11 0.25 14.78
C THR A 237 19.88 -0.94 14.21
N VAL A 238 20.73 -0.70 13.22
CA VAL A 238 21.63 -1.70 12.65
C VAL A 238 23.07 -1.24 12.84
N ASP A 239 23.90 -2.09 13.44
CA ASP A 239 25.30 -1.78 13.78
C ASP A 239 25.46 -0.47 14.57
N THR A 240 24.59 -0.25 15.58
CA THR A 240 24.53 0.97 16.40
C THR A 240 24.11 2.26 15.67
N VAL A 241 23.72 2.14 14.40
CA VAL A 241 23.26 3.26 13.57
C VAL A 241 21.76 3.09 13.29
N ASN A 242 21.00 4.12 13.65
CA ASN A 242 19.58 4.22 13.34
C ASN A 242 19.42 4.55 11.85
N ARG A 243 18.60 3.75 11.16
CA ARG A 243 18.28 3.93 9.74
C ARG A 243 16.79 3.87 9.55
N GLU A 244 16.28 4.75 8.70
CA GLU A 244 14.92 4.68 8.18
C GLU A 244 14.78 3.46 7.26
N THR A 245 13.65 2.75 7.36
CA THR A 245 13.43 1.50 6.62
C THR A 245 12.16 1.50 5.80
N PHE A 246 12.28 1.13 4.54
CA PHE A 246 11.15 0.74 3.72
C PHE A 246 10.82 -0.74 3.96
N ASP A 247 9.55 -1.03 4.26
CA ASP A 247 9.04 -2.39 4.45
C ASP A 247 8.07 -2.81 3.33
N ALA A 248 8.16 -4.06 2.89
CA ALA A 248 7.20 -4.64 1.94
C ALA A 248 6.79 -6.05 2.34
N VAL A 249 5.55 -6.42 2.01
CA VAL A 249 5.03 -7.75 2.33
C VAL A 249 5.04 -8.63 1.08
N GLY A 250 5.81 -9.71 1.20
CA GLY A 250 5.87 -10.78 0.22
C GLY A 250 5.13 -12.02 0.68
N VAL A 251 4.72 -12.85 -0.28
CA VAL A 251 4.30 -14.21 0.00
C VAL A 251 5.33 -15.16 -0.58
N ASN A 252 5.86 -16.01 0.27
CA ASN A 252 6.80 -17.03 -0.16
C ASN A 252 6.10 -18.06 -1.04
N VAL A 253 6.48 -18.09 -2.32
CA VAL A 253 5.79 -18.88 -3.36
C VAL A 253 5.81 -20.39 -3.09
N ALA A 254 6.78 -20.89 -2.34
CA ALA A 254 6.91 -22.32 -2.05
C ALA A 254 6.05 -22.77 -0.86
N THR A 255 5.77 -21.86 0.08
CA THR A 255 5.15 -22.20 1.37
C THR A 255 3.83 -21.47 1.63
N GLY A 256 3.54 -20.39 0.91
CA GLY A 256 2.42 -19.49 1.19
C GLY A 256 2.64 -18.64 2.45
N ARG A 257 3.85 -18.64 3.03
CA ARG A 257 4.18 -17.87 4.23
C ARG A 257 4.22 -16.38 3.91
N ILE A 258 3.71 -15.55 4.82
CA ILE A 258 3.84 -14.10 4.72
C ILE A 258 5.21 -13.70 5.26
N ASP A 259 5.99 -12.98 4.45
CA ASP A 259 7.33 -12.53 4.78
C ASP A 259 7.37 -11.00 4.68
N ILE A 260 7.89 -10.33 5.71
CA ILE A 260 8.06 -8.88 5.72
C ILE A 260 9.53 -8.59 5.44
N HIS A 261 9.79 -7.86 4.35
CA HIS A 261 11.13 -7.51 3.92
C HIS A 261 11.42 -6.06 4.26
N SER A 262 12.60 -5.80 4.84
CA SER A 262 13.02 -4.44 5.21
C SER A 262 14.30 -4.03 4.50
N TRP A 263 14.32 -2.79 4.01
CA TRP A 263 15.49 -2.17 3.39
C TRP A 263 15.73 -0.78 3.97
N ALA A 264 16.99 -0.37 4.07
CA ALA A 264 17.30 1.02 4.40
C ALA A 264 16.82 1.94 3.27
N SER A 265 16.04 2.98 3.60
CA SER A 265 15.54 3.94 2.60
C SER A 265 16.63 4.88 2.06
N GLY A 266 17.78 4.96 2.75
CA GLY A 266 18.86 5.89 2.41
C GLY A 266 18.64 7.31 2.94
N TYR A 267 17.53 7.59 3.63
CA TYR A 267 17.32 8.89 4.27
C TYR A 267 18.38 9.14 5.34
N GLY A 268 19.07 10.28 5.25
CA GLY A 268 20.20 10.62 6.12
C GLY A 268 21.48 9.78 5.92
N ASP A 269 21.45 8.74 5.09
CA ASP A 269 22.56 7.81 4.82
C ASP A 269 22.45 7.19 3.41
N LEU A 270 22.63 8.02 2.37
CA LEU A 270 22.55 7.58 0.97
C LEU A 270 23.52 6.45 0.62
N SER A 271 24.59 6.26 1.40
CA SER A 271 25.55 5.19 1.15
C SER A 271 25.00 3.78 1.42
N HIS A 272 23.88 3.67 2.14
CA HIS A 272 23.21 2.41 2.47
C HIS A 272 21.80 2.29 1.87
N GLU A 273 21.43 3.15 0.92
CA GLU A 273 20.13 3.06 0.24
C GLU A 273 19.90 1.67 -0.37
N GLY A 274 18.74 1.08 -0.07
CA GLY A 274 18.34 -0.25 -0.53
C GLY A 274 19.12 -1.42 0.08
N VAL A 275 19.97 -1.20 1.08
CA VAL A 275 20.59 -2.30 1.82
C VAL A 275 19.51 -3.07 2.56
N SER A 276 19.42 -4.39 2.32
CA SER A 276 18.49 -5.25 3.06
C SER A 276 18.90 -5.34 4.53
N LEU A 277 17.94 -5.12 5.41
CA LEU A 277 18.13 -5.12 6.86
C LEU A 277 17.61 -6.41 7.50
N GLY A 278 16.85 -7.20 6.75
CA GLY A 278 16.38 -8.51 7.16
C GLY A 278 15.04 -8.86 6.54
N VAL A 279 14.57 -10.05 6.89
CA VAL A 279 13.23 -10.53 6.58
C VAL A 279 12.63 -11.09 7.88
N VAL A 280 11.46 -10.61 8.26
CA VAL A 280 10.65 -11.23 9.31
C VAL A 280 9.77 -12.28 8.64
N ASN A 281 10.18 -13.54 8.83
CA ASN A 281 9.37 -14.67 8.43
C ASN A 281 8.25 -14.83 9.45
N THR A 282 7.02 -14.49 9.08
CA THR A 282 5.90 -14.69 10.01
C THR A 282 5.67 -16.19 10.18
N ASN A 283 5.28 -16.62 11.38
CA ASN A 283 4.82 -18.00 11.61
C ASN A 283 3.37 -18.17 11.11
N PHE A 284 3.04 -17.56 9.97
CA PHE A 284 1.72 -17.52 9.39
C PHE A 284 1.78 -17.81 7.90
N ASN A 285 0.95 -18.74 7.46
CA ASN A 285 0.82 -19.12 6.07
C ASN A 285 -0.60 -18.81 5.61
N LEU A 286 -0.72 -18.21 4.44
CA LEU A 286 -2.00 -18.04 3.79
C LEU A 286 -2.61 -19.41 3.53
N SER A 287 -3.86 -19.56 3.94
CA SER A 287 -4.66 -20.72 3.56
C SER A 287 -4.98 -20.65 2.07
N ALA A 288 -5.21 -21.81 1.43
CA ALA A 288 -5.58 -21.85 0.02
C ALA A 288 -6.79 -20.95 -0.27
N GLY A 289 -6.69 -20.14 -1.33
CA GLY A 289 -7.71 -19.17 -1.72
C GLY A 289 -7.62 -17.81 -1.03
N TRP A 290 -6.70 -17.61 -0.09
CA TRP A 290 -6.41 -16.31 0.50
C TRP A 290 -5.26 -15.61 -0.21
N GLN A 291 -5.35 -14.28 -0.34
CA GLN A 291 -4.29 -13.41 -0.86
C GLN A 291 -4.03 -12.26 0.11
N VAL A 292 -2.82 -11.72 0.09
CA VAL A 292 -2.54 -10.40 0.66
C VAL A 292 -3.21 -9.33 -0.20
N VAL A 293 -3.77 -8.33 0.46
CA VAL A 293 -4.40 -7.15 -0.15
C VAL A 293 -3.57 -5.92 0.16
N ASP A 294 -3.29 -5.73 1.45
CA ASP A 294 -2.57 -4.58 1.96
C ASP A 294 -1.73 -4.98 3.18
N ALA A 295 -0.72 -4.19 3.49
CA ALA A 295 0.08 -4.30 4.69
C ALA A 295 0.69 -2.96 5.07
N GLY A 296 0.85 -2.74 6.37
CA GLY A 296 1.42 -1.51 6.91
C GLY A 296 1.89 -1.67 8.35
N LEU A 297 2.52 -0.62 8.87
CA LEU A 297 3.08 -0.60 10.22
C LEU A 297 2.00 -0.15 11.21
N VAL A 298 1.43 -1.10 11.95
CA VAL A 298 0.36 -0.90 12.95
C VAL A 298 -0.64 0.20 12.56
N ASP A 299 -1.24 0.07 11.40
CA ASP A 299 -2.25 1.05 10.95
C ASP A 299 -3.60 0.86 11.67
N HIS A 300 -3.96 -0.38 11.95
CA HIS A 300 -5.25 -0.73 12.53
C HIS A 300 -5.32 -0.57 14.06
N THR A 301 -4.64 0.39 14.68
CA THR A 301 -4.58 0.54 16.16
C THR A 301 -5.95 0.57 16.83
N SER A 302 -6.95 1.19 16.18
CA SER A 302 -8.34 1.24 16.66
C SER A 302 -9.05 -0.12 16.62
N LEU A 303 -8.72 -0.95 15.63
CA LEU A 303 -9.33 -2.26 15.39
C LEU A 303 -8.58 -3.39 16.12
N LEU A 304 -7.26 -3.28 16.18
CA LEU A 304 -6.30 -4.26 16.67
C LEU A 304 -5.39 -3.58 17.70
N PRO A 305 -5.86 -3.13 18.87
CA PRO A 305 -5.01 -2.46 19.87
C PRO A 305 -3.91 -3.37 20.43
N LEU A 306 -2.76 -2.81 20.84
CA LEU A 306 -1.81 -3.56 21.69
C LEU A 306 -2.41 -3.69 23.08
N ALA A 307 -2.18 -4.83 23.71
CA ALA A 307 -2.26 -4.95 25.16
C ALA A 307 -1.02 -4.33 25.83
#